data_AF-A0A2E7G1F5-F1
#
_entry.id   AF-A0A2E7G1F5-F1
#
_cell.length_a   1.000
_cell.length_b   1.000
_cell.length_c   1.000
_cell.angle_alpha   90.00
_cell.angle_beta   90.00
_cell.angle_gamma   90.00
#
_symmetry.space_group_name_H-M   'P 1'
#
loop_
_entity.id
_entity.type
_entity.pdbx_description
1 polymer ?
#
loop_
_entity_poly.entity_id
_entity_poly.type
_entity_poly.pdbx_seq_one_letter_code
_entity_poly.pdbx_strand_id
1 'polypeptide(L)'
;MKNEMKNEQAVSPVIATILMVAITVVLAGVLYVWANSLAADQPEAGTRNSYTASDADASMTAAGGDTMMKIQWNHAEDDLNWAFVTIKVTVGDNSWDCGADASSDCVIGQDGSDDSVWETSEFLTLSEGDDGICDGSCTIDLYVTYRGTQVAGTDSVTVA
;
A
#
# COMPACT_ATOMS: atom_id res chain seq x y z
N MET A 1 23.74 65.47 27.10
CA MET A 1 23.74 64.03 26.79
C MET A 1 22.34 63.64 26.34
N LYS A 2 22.26 63.01 25.16
CA LYS A 2 21.13 62.29 24.55
C LYS A 2 19.82 63.08 24.35
N ASN A 3 19.65 63.50 23.11
CA ASN A 3 18.38 63.86 22.49
C ASN A 3 17.45 62.62 22.57
N GLU A 4 16.40 62.69 23.39
CA GLU A 4 15.39 61.64 23.47
C GLU A 4 14.57 61.67 22.18
N MET A 5 14.85 60.73 21.27
CA MET A 5 14.00 60.48 20.11
C MET A 5 12.71 59.82 20.61
N LYS A 6 11.76 60.60 21.10
CA LYS A 6 10.37 60.17 21.25
C LYS A 6 9.75 60.08 19.86
N ASN A 7 10.11 59.04 19.13
CA ASN A 7 9.37 58.62 17.94
C ASN A 7 8.23 57.69 18.37
N GLU A 8 7.35 58.19 19.25
CA GLU A 8 6.05 57.58 19.49
C GLU A 8 5.13 58.01 18.35
N GLN A 9 5.40 57.47 17.15
CA GLN A 9 4.45 57.55 16.05
C GLN A 9 3.18 56.83 16.51
N ALA A 10 2.15 57.64 16.79
CA ALA A 10 0.81 57.17 17.01
C ALA A 10 0.37 56.38 15.78
N VAL A 11 0.46 55.06 15.85
CA VAL A 11 -0.23 54.20 14.90
C VAL A 11 -1.71 54.47 15.13
N SER A 12 -2.34 55.18 14.17
CA SER A 12 -3.76 55.50 14.26
C SER A 12 -4.54 54.20 14.50
N PRO A 13 -5.54 54.18 15.41
CA PRO A 13 -6.33 52.98 15.69
C PRO A 13 -6.90 52.32 14.43
N VAL A 14 -7.23 53.13 13.42
CA VAL A 14 -7.73 52.67 12.12
C VAL A 14 -6.63 52.04 11.26
N ILE A 15 -5.41 52.57 11.32
CA ILE A 15 -4.26 52.00 10.60
C ILE A 15 -3.86 50.67 11.23
N ALA A 16 -3.89 50.57 12.56
CA ALA A 16 -3.60 49.34 13.28
C ALA A 16 -4.58 48.21 12.92
N THR A 17 -5.88 48.51 12.83
CA THR A 17 -6.89 47.49 12.49
C THR A 17 -6.76 47.02 11.04
N ILE A 18 -6.52 47.93 10.10
CA ILE A 18 -6.31 47.57 8.69
C ILE A 18 -5.09 46.65 8.54
N LEU A 19 -3.97 46.97 9.20
CA LEU A 19 -2.76 46.14 9.17
C LEU A 19 -3.00 44.76 9.79
N MET A 20 -3.71 44.71 10.91
CA MET A 20 -4.04 43.45 11.58
C MET A 20 -4.90 42.55 10.71
N VAL A 21 -5.94 43.10 10.06
CA VAL A 21 -6.83 42.34 9.16
C VAL A 21 -6.08 41.90 7.90
N ALA A 22 -5.22 42.75 7.34
CA ALA A 22 -4.43 42.39 6.17
C ALA A 22 -3.51 41.18 6.45
N ILE A 23 -2.86 41.17 7.62
CA ILE A 23 -1.99 40.05 8.02
C ILE A 23 -2.79 38.76 8.23
N THR A 24 -3.96 38.82 8.88
CA THR A 24 -4.76 37.61 9.11
C THR A 24 -5.31 37.00 7.83
N VAL A 25 -5.70 37.83 6.85
CA VAL A 25 -6.11 37.33 5.53
C VAL A 25 -4.96 36.64 4.81
N VAL A 26 -3.75 37.22 4.86
CA VAL A 26 -2.56 36.61 4.25
C VAL A 26 -2.21 35.28 4.93
N LEU A 27 -2.19 35.24 6.27
CA LEU A 27 -1.91 34.01 7.02
C LEU A 27 -2.97 32.92 6.75
N ALA A 28 -4.25 33.29 6.69
CA ALA A 28 -5.33 32.37 6.34
C ALA A 28 -5.17 31.82 4.91
N GLY A 29 -4.75 32.65 3.95
CA GLY A 29 -4.46 32.23 2.59
C GLY A 29 -3.29 31.25 2.50
N VAL A 30 -2.19 31.53 3.21
CA VAL A 30 -1.03 30.62 3.28
C VAL A 30 -1.42 29.28 3.91
N LEU A 31 -2.17 29.33 5.02
CA LEU A 31 -2.68 28.12 5.68
C LEU A 31 -3.60 27.31 4.77
N TYR A 32 -4.48 27.96 4.00
CA TYR A 32 -5.38 27.28 3.05
C TYR A 32 -4.59 26.55 1.96
N VAL A 33 -3.63 27.23 1.32
CA VAL A 33 -2.81 26.62 0.26
C VAL A 33 -1.97 25.48 0.81
N TRP A 34 -1.39 25.64 2.00
CA TRP A 34 -0.64 24.58 2.67
C TRP A 34 -1.52 23.37 3.03
N ALA A 35 -2.69 23.60 3.62
CA ALA A 35 -3.62 22.53 3.98
C ALA A 35 -4.12 21.76 2.75
N ASN A 36 -4.42 22.46 1.65
CA ASN A 36 -4.79 21.81 0.38
C ASN A 36 -3.64 21.00 -0.21
N SER A 37 -2.39 21.48 -0.14
CA SER A 37 -1.23 20.70 -0.59
C SER A 37 -1.08 19.42 0.23
N LEU A 38 -1.23 19.51 1.56
CA LEU A 38 -1.14 18.34 2.45
C LEU A 38 -2.25 17.32 2.19
N ALA A 39 -3.48 17.81 1.94
CA ALA A 39 -4.61 16.95 1.63
C ALA A 39 -4.50 16.30 0.24
N ALA A 40 -3.94 17.01 -0.74
CA ALA A 40 -3.69 16.48 -2.08
C ALA A 40 -2.56 15.45 -2.11
N ASP A 41 -1.59 15.56 -1.21
CA ASP A 41 -0.46 14.61 -1.07
C ASP A 41 -0.74 13.46 -0.10
N GLN A 42 -2.00 13.24 0.31
CA GLN A 42 -2.33 11.98 0.98
C GLN A 42 -2.36 10.89 -0.10
N PRO A 43 -1.45 9.89 -0.09
CA PRO A 43 -1.68 8.70 -0.89
C PRO A 43 -3.06 8.17 -0.50
N GLU A 44 -3.88 7.83 -1.50
CA GLU A 44 -5.18 7.18 -1.29
C GLU A 44 -4.97 6.13 -0.19
N ALA A 45 -5.64 6.30 0.95
CA ALA A 45 -5.39 5.46 2.11
C ALA A 45 -5.52 4.02 1.61
N GLY A 46 -4.39 3.30 1.58
CA GLY A 46 -4.38 1.92 1.18
C GLY A 46 -5.33 1.13 2.07
N THR A 47 -5.54 -0.15 1.75
CA THR A 47 -6.31 -0.98 2.67
C THR A 47 -5.63 -1.04 4.05
N ARG A 48 -6.43 -1.13 5.11
CA ARG A 48 -5.96 -1.40 6.47
C ARG A 48 -5.77 -2.90 6.74
N ASN A 49 -6.03 -3.73 5.73
CA ASN A 49 -5.85 -5.16 5.80
C ASN A 49 -4.36 -5.52 5.97
N SER A 50 -4.13 -6.63 6.65
CA SER A 50 -2.82 -7.25 6.73
C SER A 50 -2.93 -8.75 6.55
N TYR A 51 -1.96 -9.34 5.84
CA TYR A 51 -1.95 -10.76 5.53
C TYR A 51 -0.71 -11.45 6.10
N THR A 52 -0.81 -12.76 6.25
CA THR A 52 0.32 -13.64 6.52
C THR A 52 0.40 -14.67 5.41
N ALA A 53 1.61 -14.89 4.89
CA ALA A 53 1.89 -15.95 3.94
C ALA A 53 2.73 -17.04 4.63
N SER A 54 2.44 -18.29 4.33
CA SER A 54 3.17 -19.45 4.85
C SER A 54 3.32 -20.52 3.79
N ASP A 55 4.36 -21.36 3.94
CA ASP A 55 4.52 -22.55 3.12
C ASP A 55 3.22 -23.37 3.07
N ALA A 56 2.91 -23.91 1.90
CA ALA A 56 1.77 -24.80 1.72
C ALA A 56 2.03 -26.21 2.27
N ASP A 57 3.28 -26.54 2.63
CA ASP A 57 3.79 -27.87 2.99
C ASP A 57 3.62 -28.88 1.84
N ALA A 58 3.72 -28.40 0.59
CA ALA A 58 3.66 -29.22 -0.62
C ALA A 58 5.05 -29.32 -1.26
N SER A 59 5.32 -30.43 -1.94
CA SER A 59 6.63 -30.64 -2.54
C SER A 59 6.90 -29.67 -3.69
N MET A 60 8.08 -29.03 -3.69
CA MET A 60 8.57 -28.24 -4.81
C MET A 60 9.41 -29.08 -5.76
N THR A 61 9.25 -28.89 -7.06
CA THR A 61 9.94 -29.62 -8.13
C THR A 61 10.37 -28.68 -9.25
N ALA A 62 11.25 -29.13 -10.14
CA ALA A 62 11.63 -28.35 -11.33
C ALA A 62 10.48 -28.14 -12.34
N ALA A 63 9.35 -28.84 -12.19
CA ALA A 63 8.20 -28.74 -13.08
C ALA A 63 7.18 -27.77 -12.49
N GLY A 64 6.42 -27.08 -13.36
CA GLY A 64 5.32 -26.23 -12.91
C GLY A 64 4.16 -27.01 -12.27
N GLY A 65 3.20 -26.24 -11.73
CA GLY A 65 1.99 -26.74 -11.09
C GLY A 65 2.14 -27.02 -9.58
N ASP A 66 3.31 -26.77 -8.98
CA ASP A 66 3.52 -27.00 -7.56
C ASP A 66 2.82 -25.93 -6.71
N THR A 67 2.23 -26.35 -5.59
CA THR A 67 1.55 -25.43 -4.68
C THR A 67 2.55 -24.80 -3.73
N MET A 68 2.87 -23.53 -3.95
CA MET A 68 3.96 -22.87 -3.24
C MET A 68 3.59 -22.45 -1.82
N MET A 69 2.53 -21.65 -1.66
CA MET A 69 2.23 -21.01 -0.38
C MET A 69 0.75 -20.72 -0.20
N LYS A 70 0.36 -20.48 1.04
CA LYS A 70 -0.99 -20.05 1.43
C LYS A 70 -0.94 -18.65 2.01
N ILE A 71 -1.87 -17.81 1.59
CA ILE A 71 -2.03 -16.44 2.10
C ILE A 71 -3.36 -16.36 2.86
N GLN A 72 -3.31 -15.86 4.08
CA GLN A 72 -4.48 -15.67 4.93
C GLN A 72 -4.48 -14.27 5.54
N TRP A 73 -5.67 -13.73 5.81
CA TRP A 73 -5.77 -12.46 6.53
C TRP A 73 -5.35 -12.61 7.99
N ASN A 74 -4.43 -11.75 8.43
CA ASN A 74 -4.17 -11.51 9.85
C ASN A 74 -5.16 -10.48 10.42
N HIS A 75 -5.51 -9.48 9.61
CA HIS A 75 -6.58 -8.53 9.88
C HIS A 75 -7.21 -8.11 8.56
N ALA A 76 -8.54 -8.12 8.46
CA ALA A 76 -9.25 -7.61 7.29
C ALA A 76 -10.44 -6.75 7.75
N GLU A 77 -10.53 -5.54 7.23
CA GLU A 77 -11.61 -4.59 7.47
C GLU A 77 -12.63 -4.60 6.32
N ASP A 78 -12.15 -4.80 5.09
CA ASP A 78 -12.92 -4.76 3.85
C ASP A 78 -12.45 -5.82 2.83
N ASP A 79 -13.37 -6.29 1.98
CA ASP A 79 -13.04 -7.16 0.85
C ASP A 79 -12.33 -6.33 -0.25
N LEU A 80 -11.30 -6.89 -0.88
CA LEU A 80 -10.50 -6.16 -1.87
C LEU A 80 -10.88 -6.53 -3.29
N ASN A 81 -11.27 -5.56 -4.12
CA ASN A 81 -11.60 -5.85 -5.52
C ASN A 81 -10.35 -6.22 -6.33
N TRP A 82 -10.36 -7.39 -7.00
CA TRP A 82 -9.23 -7.92 -7.76
C TRP A 82 -8.73 -6.98 -8.87
N ALA A 83 -9.58 -6.11 -9.41
CA ALA A 83 -9.17 -5.12 -10.41
C ALA A 83 -8.10 -4.13 -9.89
N PHE A 84 -7.93 -4.04 -8.57
CA PHE A 84 -6.94 -3.16 -7.94
C PHE A 84 -5.91 -3.91 -7.10
N VAL A 85 -6.00 -5.24 -6.99
CA VAL A 85 -5.02 -6.07 -6.28
C VAL A 85 -3.94 -6.50 -7.28
N THR A 86 -2.69 -6.46 -6.85
CA THR A 86 -1.58 -7.05 -7.61
C THR A 86 -0.71 -7.84 -6.64
N ILE A 87 -0.50 -9.11 -6.94
CA ILE A 87 0.36 -10.01 -6.20
C ILE A 87 1.53 -10.38 -7.11
N LYS A 88 2.75 -10.14 -6.65
CA LYS A 88 3.98 -10.50 -7.37
C LYS A 88 4.85 -11.37 -6.49
N VAL A 89 5.46 -12.38 -7.09
CA VAL A 89 6.47 -13.22 -6.45
C VAL A 89 7.81 -12.99 -7.11
N THR A 90 8.88 -13.02 -6.34
CA THR A 90 10.26 -12.85 -6.82
C THR A 90 11.15 -13.92 -6.22
N VAL A 91 11.95 -14.57 -7.07
CA VAL A 91 12.94 -15.57 -6.67
C VAL A 91 14.27 -15.22 -7.34
N GLY A 92 15.24 -14.79 -6.55
CA GLY A 92 16.48 -14.24 -7.07
C GLY A 92 16.22 -12.97 -7.88
N ASP A 93 16.59 -13.00 -9.17
CA ASP A 93 16.40 -11.86 -10.09
C ASP A 93 15.12 -11.96 -10.95
N ASN A 94 14.39 -13.07 -10.83
CA ASN A 94 13.19 -13.33 -11.63
C ASN A 94 11.93 -12.95 -10.85
N SER A 95 10.96 -12.34 -11.53
CA SER A 95 9.70 -11.91 -10.93
C SER A 95 8.51 -12.30 -11.82
N TRP A 96 7.44 -12.75 -11.18
CA TRP A 96 6.22 -13.21 -11.83
C TRP A 96 5.00 -12.54 -11.21
N ASP A 97 4.07 -12.14 -12.06
CA ASP A 97 2.79 -11.59 -11.64
C ASP A 97 1.82 -12.75 -11.44
N CYS A 98 1.27 -12.86 -10.22
CA CYS A 98 0.29 -13.89 -9.90
C CYS A 98 -1.10 -13.45 -10.34
N GLY A 99 -1.83 -14.33 -11.02
CA GLY A 99 -3.18 -14.07 -11.49
C GLY A 99 -4.15 -15.16 -11.05
N ALA A 100 -5.43 -14.81 -10.88
CA ALA A 100 -6.51 -15.78 -10.66
C ALA A 100 -6.86 -16.59 -11.94
N ASP A 101 -6.17 -16.31 -13.05
CA ASP A 101 -6.24 -17.05 -14.31
C ASP A 101 -5.24 -18.23 -14.28
N ALA A 102 -5.70 -19.41 -14.68
CA ALA A 102 -4.92 -20.66 -14.71
C ALA A 102 -3.76 -20.69 -15.73
N SER A 103 -3.67 -19.72 -16.63
CA SER A 103 -2.58 -19.53 -17.60
C SER A 103 -1.49 -18.58 -17.11
N SER A 104 -1.61 -18.07 -15.88
CA SER A 104 -0.58 -17.23 -15.26
C SER A 104 0.62 -18.09 -14.83
N ASP A 105 1.83 -17.56 -14.96
CA ASP A 105 3.06 -18.23 -14.48
C ASP A 105 3.04 -18.49 -12.97
N CYS A 106 2.29 -17.67 -12.23
CA CYS A 106 1.90 -17.89 -10.85
C CYS A 106 0.37 -17.83 -10.76
N VAL A 107 -0.26 -18.91 -10.33
CA VAL A 107 -1.72 -19.06 -10.27
C VAL A 107 -2.22 -18.82 -8.86
N ILE A 108 -3.26 -17.99 -8.72
CA ILE A 108 -3.98 -17.74 -7.47
C ILE A 108 -5.22 -18.62 -7.43
N GLY A 109 -5.25 -19.57 -6.50
CA GLY A 109 -6.45 -20.29 -6.09
C GLY A 109 -7.17 -19.56 -4.95
N GLN A 110 -8.49 -19.45 -5.07
CA GLN A 110 -9.38 -18.81 -4.08
C GLN A 110 -10.22 -19.88 -3.38
N ASP A 111 -10.46 -19.72 -2.08
CA ASP A 111 -11.41 -20.55 -1.31
C ASP A 111 -12.76 -19.84 -1.09
N GLY A 112 -12.85 -18.56 -1.50
CA GLY A 112 -14.04 -17.75 -1.46
C GLY A 112 -15.12 -18.15 -2.45
N SER A 113 -16.23 -17.42 -2.38
CA SER A 113 -17.43 -17.62 -3.18
C SER A 113 -17.64 -16.56 -4.27
N ASP A 114 -16.91 -15.44 -4.21
CA ASP A 114 -16.99 -14.34 -5.18
C ASP A 114 -15.66 -14.12 -5.90
N ASP A 115 -15.61 -14.52 -7.17
CA ASP A 115 -14.40 -14.41 -8.01
C ASP A 115 -13.99 -12.96 -8.32
N SER A 116 -14.79 -11.95 -7.95
CA SER A 116 -14.51 -10.53 -8.24
C SER A 116 -13.78 -9.80 -7.10
N VAL A 117 -13.72 -10.40 -5.92
CA VAL A 117 -13.10 -9.81 -4.73
C VAL A 117 -12.22 -10.84 -4.00
N TRP A 118 -11.17 -10.36 -3.35
CA TRP A 118 -10.50 -11.10 -2.30
C TRP A 118 -11.28 -10.89 -1.00
N GLU A 119 -12.03 -11.91 -0.59
CA GLU A 119 -12.94 -11.85 0.55
C GLU A 119 -12.19 -11.86 1.90
N THR A 120 -12.75 -11.19 2.90
CA THR A 120 -12.19 -11.13 4.27
C THR A 120 -12.17 -12.47 5.00
N SER A 121 -12.96 -13.45 4.56
CA SER A 121 -13.07 -14.78 5.17
C SER A 121 -12.45 -15.92 4.36
N GLU A 122 -11.72 -15.62 3.29
CA GLU A 122 -11.04 -16.66 2.48
C GLU A 122 -9.53 -16.72 2.74
N PHE A 123 -8.93 -17.81 2.27
CA PHE A 123 -7.50 -17.92 2.08
C PHE A 123 -7.19 -18.10 0.59
N LEU A 124 -6.04 -17.59 0.18
CA LEU A 124 -5.52 -17.80 -1.16
C LEU A 124 -4.46 -18.88 -1.14
N THR A 125 -4.35 -19.59 -2.24
CA THR A 125 -3.27 -20.55 -2.50
C THR A 125 -2.51 -20.07 -3.72
N LEU A 126 -1.20 -19.87 -3.60
CA LEU A 126 -0.35 -19.58 -4.75
C LEU A 126 0.29 -20.88 -5.24
N SER A 127 0.18 -21.13 -6.54
CA SER A 127 0.78 -22.26 -7.22
C SER A 127 1.57 -21.80 -8.44
N GLU A 128 2.51 -22.61 -8.89
CA GLU A 128 3.20 -22.38 -10.16
C GLU A 128 2.24 -22.63 -11.34
N GLY A 129 2.49 -21.95 -12.44
CA GLY A 129 1.85 -22.18 -13.73
C GLY A 129 2.44 -23.38 -14.47
N ASP A 130 2.58 -23.28 -15.78
CA ASP A 130 3.16 -24.35 -16.60
C ASP A 130 4.68 -24.51 -16.40
N ASP A 131 5.37 -23.40 -16.19
CA ASP A 131 6.80 -23.35 -15.90
C ASP A 131 7.06 -23.32 -14.39
N GLY A 132 8.10 -24.02 -13.94
CA GLY A 132 8.51 -24.04 -12.54
C GLY A 132 9.16 -22.73 -12.11
N ILE A 133 8.79 -22.25 -10.93
CA ILE A 133 9.37 -21.07 -10.25
C ILE A 133 10.50 -21.52 -9.31
N CYS A 134 10.33 -22.67 -8.65
CA CYS A 134 11.24 -23.20 -7.66
C CYS A 134 11.60 -24.68 -7.87
N ASP A 135 12.86 -24.96 -8.20
CA ASP A 135 13.38 -26.33 -8.27
C ASP A 135 13.85 -26.82 -6.89
N GLY A 136 12.87 -27.25 -6.08
CA GLY A 136 13.08 -27.62 -4.67
C GLY A 136 12.97 -26.42 -3.72
N SER A 137 13.61 -26.51 -2.56
CA SER A 137 13.45 -25.46 -1.55
C SER A 137 14.05 -24.12 -2.00
N CYS A 138 13.22 -23.09 -1.97
CA CYS A 138 13.56 -21.74 -2.40
C CYS A 138 12.95 -20.71 -1.43
N THR A 139 13.48 -19.48 -1.45
CA THR A 139 12.86 -18.34 -0.77
C THR A 139 12.20 -17.45 -1.80
N ILE A 140 10.92 -17.19 -1.60
CA ILE A 140 10.07 -16.36 -2.46
C ILE A 140 9.80 -15.06 -1.72
N ASP A 141 10.20 -13.94 -2.33
CA ASP A 141 9.81 -12.61 -1.89
C ASP A 141 8.42 -12.29 -2.45
N LEU A 142 7.52 -11.85 -1.57
CA LEU A 142 6.11 -11.63 -1.87
C LEU A 142 5.77 -10.14 -1.80
N TYR A 143 5.16 -9.62 -2.87
CA TYR A 143 4.76 -8.22 -2.96
C TYR A 143 3.28 -8.11 -3.32
N VAL A 144 2.48 -7.66 -2.36
CA VAL A 144 1.04 -7.46 -2.52
C VAL A 144 0.73 -5.97 -2.47
N THR A 145 0.01 -5.46 -3.46
CA THR A 145 -0.48 -4.08 -3.50
C THR A 145 -1.97 -4.02 -3.74
N TYR A 146 -2.60 -2.97 -3.20
CA TYR A 146 -3.99 -2.62 -3.47
C TYR A 146 -4.06 -1.15 -3.83
N ARG A 147 -4.62 -0.83 -5.01
CA ARG A 147 -4.68 0.53 -5.58
C ARG A 147 -3.31 1.23 -5.63
N GLY A 148 -2.25 0.46 -5.87
CA GLY A 148 -0.87 0.96 -5.95
C GLY A 148 -0.17 1.17 -4.60
N THR A 149 -0.85 0.92 -3.47
CA THR A 149 -0.24 0.96 -2.13
C THR A 149 0.06 -0.45 -1.65
N GLN A 150 1.22 -0.66 -1.02
CA GLN A 150 1.57 -1.98 -0.47
C GLN A 150 0.64 -2.36 0.68
N VAL A 151 0.13 -3.59 0.63
CA VAL A 151 -0.64 -4.20 1.74
C VAL A 151 0.35 -4.71 2.76
N ALA A 152 0.13 -4.42 4.04
CA ALA A 152 1.01 -4.89 5.10
C ALA A 152 0.96 -6.43 5.22
N GLY A 153 2.10 -7.10 5.32
CA GLY A 153 2.09 -8.54 5.47
C GLY A 153 3.45 -9.19 5.49
N THR A 154 3.47 -10.47 5.13
CA THR A 154 4.70 -11.26 5.02
C THR A 154 5.43 -10.92 3.72
N ASP A 155 6.67 -10.45 3.84
CA ASP A 155 7.47 -10.03 2.68
C ASP A 155 8.26 -11.19 2.03
N SER A 156 8.48 -12.30 2.74
CA SER A 156 9.25 -13.45 2.24
C SER A 156 8.81 -14.77 2.87
N VAL A 157 8.74 -15.84 2.09
CA VAL A 157 8.43 -17.20 2.55
C VAL A 157 9.45 -18.19 1.97
N THR A 158 9.96 -19.09 2.81
CA THR A 158 10.71 -20.26 2.32
C THR A 158 9.75 -21.41 2.12
N VAL A 159 9.74 -21.99 0.93
CA VAL A 159 8.94 -23.16 0.55
C VAL A 159 9.86 -24.35 0.31
N ALA A 160 9.39 -25.59 0.50
CA ALA A 160 10.23 -26.79 0.37
C ALA A 160 9.46 -28.05 -0.07
#